data_AF-A0A5B0SCJ8-F1
#
_entry.id   AF-A0A5B0SCJ8-F1
#
_cell.length_a   1.000
_cell.length_b   1.000
_cell.length_c   1.000
_cell.angle_alpha   90.00
_cell.angle_beta   90.00
_cell.angle_gamma   90.00
#
_symmetry.space_group_name_H-M   'P 1'
#
loop_
_entity.id
_entity.type
_entity.pdbx_description
1 polymer ?
#
loop_
_entity_poly.entity_id
_entity_poly.type
_entity_poly.pdbx_seq_one_letter_code
_entity_poly.pdbx_strand_id
1 'polypeptide(L)'
;MLNAKSHFATQNASGRFEAIRSEFVEVTFLNRAQHLLSELKQNPNMNYKLESEKISAVNLIGDMVNYFQKPPANTLSNQRRLEFQIVFYALDFLDQHCQPLVEAMVRRGDIRSPFRKQLRYMRGYLKFYQNQFHERAGSARVEQDMTFLELSKDGAIRDWIEIIPLDSFEHNRSLRRSPKFSLWMGQKS
;
A
#
# COMPACT_ATOMS: atom_id res chain seq x y z
N MET A 1 -28.23 10.58 19.31
CA MET A 1 -27.73 10.99 17.98
C MET A 1 -26.24 11.30 18.11
N LEU A 2 -25.37 10.37 17.72
CA LEU A 2 -23.92 10.55 17.82
C LEU A 2 -23.41 11.35 16.62
N ASN A 3 -22.63 12.38 16.92
CA ASN A 3 -22.19 13.44 16.02
C ASN A 3 -21.07 12.91 15.11
N ALA A 4 -21.43 12.38 13.94
CA ALA A 4 -20.50 11.82 12.94
C ALA A 4 -19.55 12.86 12.30
N LYS A 5 -19.61 14.12 12.72
CA LYS A 5 -18.88 15.24 12.11
C LYS A 5 -17.43 15.41 12.57
N SER A 6 -16.96 14.71 13.62
CA SER A 6 -15.59 14.92 14.15
C SER A 6 -14.52 13.97 13.61
N HIS A 7 -14.87 12.88 12.92
CA HIS A 7 -13.87 11.91 12.42
C HIS A 7 -13.18 12.34 11.12
N PHE A 8 -13.76 13.29 10.39
CA PHE A 8 -13.25 13.81 9.12
C PHE A 8 -13.01 15.32 9.18
N ALA A 9 -12.64 15.86 10.35
CA ALA A 9 -12.10 17.21 10.38
C ALA A 9 -10.94 17.25 9.38
N THR A 10 -11.09 18.08 8.35
CA THR A 10 -10.25 18.12 7.15
C THR A 10 -8.82 18.45 7.53
N GLN A 11 -8.06 17.43 7.89
CA GLN A 11 -6.60 17.52 7.95
C GLN A 11 -6.14 17.42 6.50
N ASN A 12 -5.45 18.46 6.05
CA ASN A 12 -4.82 18.45 4.73
C ASN A 12 -3.92 17.22 4.64
N ALA A 13 -4.00 16.49 3.53
CA ALA A 13 -3.18 15.31 3.38
C ALA A 13 -1.69 15.70 3.37
N SER A 14 -0.80 14.76 3.69
CA SER A 14 0.62 15.07 3.72
C SER A 14 1.06 15.52 2.33
N GLY A 15 1.93 16.52 2.24
CA GLY A 15 2.28 17.11 0.93
C GLY A 15 2.79 16.09 -0.09
N ARG A 16 3.48 15.05 0.39
CA ARG A 16 3.94 13.94 -0.44
C ARG A 16 2.81 13.01 -0.88
N PHE A 17 1.85 12.73 -0.01
CA PHE A 17 0.66 11.99 -0.40
C PHE A 17 -0.22 12.81 -1.36
N GLU A 18 -0.37 14.12 -1.18
CA GLU A 18 -1.10 14.97 -2.12
C GLU A 18 -0.48 14.93 -3.52
N ALA A 19 0.85 15.01 -3.63
CA ALA A 19 1.52 14.88 -4.93
C ALA A 19 1.20 13.54 -5.61
N ILE A 20 1.30 12.43 -4.86
CA ILE A 20 0.92 11.09 -5.36
C ILE A 20 -0.55 11.06 -5.77
N ARG A 21 -1.45 11.57 -4.92
CA ARG A 21 -2.88 11.55 -5.15
C ARG A 21 -3.23 12.34 -6.41
N SER A 22 -2.71 13.56 -6.56
CA SER A 22 -2.98 14.43 -7.69
C SER A 22 -2.59 13.81 -9.02
N GLU A 23 -1.44 13.14 -9.10
CA GLU A 23 -1.01 12.46 -10.33
C GLU A 23 -1.74 11.13 -10.54
N PHE A 24 -2.02 10.37 -9.47
CA PHE A 24 -2.72 9.09 -9.57
C PHE A 24 -4.16 9.22 -10.05
N VAL A 25 -4.87 10.28 -9.64
CA VAL A 25 -6.24 10.56 -10.08
C VAL A 25 -6.31 11.27 -11.42
N GLU A 26 -5.17 11.63 -12.02
CA GLU A 26 -5.14 12.18 -13.37
C GLU A 26 -5.71 11.14 -14.34
N VAL A 27 -6.69 11.55 -15.15
CA VAL A 27 -7.42 10.66 -16.09
C VAL A 27 -6.46 9.90 -17.02
N THR A 28 -5.29 10.47 -17.28
CA THR A 28 -4.29 9.93 -18.20
C THR A 28 -3.35 8.91 -17.54
N PHE A 29 -3.23 8.85 -16.20
CA PHE A 29 -2.24 7.99 -15.56
C PHE A 29 -2.42 6.51 -15.93
N LEU A 30 -3.63 5.97 -15.78
CA LEU A 30 -3.92 4.58 -16.12
C LEU A 30 -3.71 4.31 -17.61
N ASN A 31 -4.07 5.26 -18.48
CA ASN A 31 -3.83 5.15 -19.92
C ASN A 31 -2.33 5.11 -20.23
N ARG A 32 -1.52 5.97 -19.61
CA ARG A 32 -0.05 5.98 -19.73
C ARG A 32 0.54 4.65 -19.27
N ALA A 33 0.09 4.12 -18.13
CA ALA A 33 0.55 2.84 -17.60
C ALA A 33 0.18 1.65 -18.52
N GLN A 34 -1.04 1.64 -19.06
CA GLN A 34 -1.51 0.61 -19.99
C GLN A 34 -0.80 0.67 -21.35
N HIS A 35 -0.55 1.88 -21.86
CA HIS A 35 0.21 2.07 -23.10
C HIS A 35 1.63 1.54 -22.93
N LEU A 36 2.32 1.95 -21.87
CA LEU A 36 3.66 1.47 -21.54
C LEU A 36 3.69 -0.05 -21.33
N LEU A 37 2.68 -0.63 -20.67
CA LEU A 37 2.55 -2.07 -20.53
C LEU A 37 2.45 -2.77 -21.89
N SER A 38 1.66 -2.21 -22.81
CA SER A 38 1.45 -2.79 -24.14
C SER A 38 2.73 -2.78 -24.97
N GLU A 39 3.48 -1.68 -24.91
CA GLU A 39 4.78 -1.57 -25.57
C GLU A 39 5.83 -2.51 -24.94
N LEU A 40 5.88 -2.63 -23.61
CA LEU A 40 6.79 -3.55 -22.94
C LEU A 40 6.52 -5.02 -23.29
N LYS A 41 5.26 -5.38 -23.58
CA LYS A 41 4.92 -6.71 -24.08
C LYS A 41 5.47 -6.95 -25.50
N GLN A 42 5.45 -5.93 -26.35
CA GLN A 42 5.96 -6.02 -27.71
C GLN A 42 7.50 -5.93 -27.76
N ASN A 43 8.09 -5.11 -26.90
CA ASN A 43 9.53 -4.89 -26.80
C ASN A 43 9.98 -4.86 -25.33
N PRO A 44 10.30 -6.02 -24.72
CA PRO A 44 10.71 -6.11 -23.32
C PRO A 44 11.99 -5.33 -22.97
N ASN A 45 12.84 -5.07 -23.98
CA ASN A 45 14.11 -4.37 -23.84
C ASN A 45 14.00 -2.86 -24.08
N MET A 46 12.79 -2.35 -24.37
CA MET A 46 12.55 -0.93 -24.61
C MET A 46 13.06 -0.07 -23.44
N ASN A 47 13.79 1.02 -23.74
CA ASN A 47 14.17 1.99 -22.72
C ASN A 47 13.11 3.09 -22.57
N TYR A 48 12.16 2.88 -21.66
CA TYR A 48 11.12 3.87 -21.35
C TYR A 48 11.63 5.16 -20.68
N LYS A 49 12.93 5.25 -20.33
CA LYS A 49 13.55 6.47 -19.77
C LYS A 49 13.85 7.55 -20.82
N LEU A 50 13.57 7.29 -22.09
CA LEU A 50 13.82 8.22 -23.19
C LEU A 50 12.58 9.06 -23.56
N GLU A 51 11.41 8.75 -23.01
CA GLU A 51 10.15 9.42 -23.35
C GLU A 51 9.46 9.97 -22.10
N SER A 52 9.14 11.27 -22.11
CA SER A 52 8.65 12.02 -20.93
C SER A 52 7.37 11.44 -20.33
N GLU A 53 6.41 11.02 -21.16
CA GLU A 53 5.14 10.45 -20.68
C GLU A 53 5.33 9.09 -20.01
N LYS A 54 6.26 8.27 -20.51
CA LYS A 54 6.59 6.96 -19.95
C LYS A 54 7.34 7.10 -18.64
N ILE A 55 8.20 8.13 -18.53
CA ILE A 55 8.88 8.51 -17.31
C ILE A 55 7.89 8.93 -16.23
N SER A 56 6.82 9.69 -16.54
CA SER A 56 5.84 10.11 -15.52
C SER A 56 5.15 8.91 -14.86
N ALA A 57 4.66 7.92 -15.63
CA ALA A 57 4.02 6.75 -15.04
C ALA A 57 4.97 5.94 -14.15
N VAL A 58 6.23 5.77 -14.58
CA VAL A 58 7.27 5.08 -13.81
C VAL A 58 7.65 5.86 -12.55
N ASN A 59 7.79 7.18 -12.64
CA ASN A 59 8.13 8.04 -11.52
C ASN A 59 7.05 7.97 -10.44
N LEU A 60 5.77 8.09 -10.81
CA LEU A 60 4.67 7.99 -9.86
C LEU A 60 4.65 6.63 -9.15
N ILE A 61 4.85 5.53 -9.88
CA ILE A 61 4.95 4.19 -9.27
C ILE A 61 6.15 4.13 -8.32
N GLY A 62 7.29 4.68 -8.71
CA GLY A 62 8.47 4.81 -7.85
C GLY A 62 8.21 5.61 -6.58
N ASP A 63 7.49 6.72 -6.69
CA ASP A 63 7.14 7.59 -5.57
C ASP A 63 6.15 6.92 -4.60
N MET A 64 5.16 6.21 -5.13
CA MET A 64 4.26 5.35 -4.35
C MET A 64 5.04 4.25 -3.62
N VAL A 65 5.94 3.53 -4.29
CA VAL A 65 6.79 2.52 -3.65
C VAL A 65 7.63 3.13 -2.54
N ASN A 66 8.26 4.28 -2.81
CA ASN A 66 9.04 4.98 -1.80
C ASN A 66 8.14 5.40 -0.62
N TYR A 67 6.87 5.77 -0.87
CA TYR A 67 5.94 6.19 0.19
C TYR A 67 5.56 5.01 1.05
N PHE A 68 5.27 3.88 0.41
CA PHE A 68 5.00 2.62 1.08
C PHE A 68 6.20 2.12 1.91
N GLN A 69 7.42 2.28 1.41
CA GLN A 69 8.63 1.84 2.11
C GLN A 69 9.03 2.79 3.24
N LYS A 70 8.81 4.09 3.06
CA LYS A 70 9.26 5.15 3.96
C LYS A 70 8.23 6.28 4.01
N PRO A 71 7.05 6.08 4.61
CA PRO A 71 6.08 7.16 4.74
C PRO A 71 6.61 8.24 5.70
N PRO A 72 6.17 9.50 5.57
CA PRO A 72 6.61 10.59 6.43
C PRO A 72 6.38 10.27 7.93
N ALA A 73 7.39 10.54 8.76
CA ALA A 73 7.34 10.27 10.20
C ALA A 73 6.48 11.29 10.99
N ASN A 74 6.19 12.44 10.38
CA ASN A 74 5.54 13.61 11.00
C ASN A 74 4.03 13.68 10.76
N THR A 75 3.38 12.58 10.37
CA THR A 75 1.94 12.53 10.09
C THR A 75 1.18 11.97 11.30
N LEU A 76 0.03 12.57 11.65
CA LEU A 76 -0.86 12.08 12.71
C LEU A 76 -1.25 10.62 12.47
N SER A 77 -1.34 9.79 13.52
CA SER A 77 -1.44 8.32 13.38
C SER A 77 -2.59 7.86 12.48
N ASN A 78 -3.78 8.47 12.61
CA ASN A 78 -4.94 8.15 11.78
C ASN A 78 -4.77 8.56 10.31
N GLN A 79 -4.21 9.74 10.05
CA GLN A 79 -3.96 10.23 8.70
C GLN A 79 -2.88 9.36 8.02
N ARG A 80 -1.78 9.07 8.72
CA ARG A 80 -0.70 8.21 8.24
C ARG A 80 -1.23 6.83 7.85
N ARG A 81 -2.11 6.24 8.67
CA ARG A 81 -2.76 4.95 8.38
C ARG A 81 -3.56 5.00 7.08
N LEU A 82 -4.44 5.99 6.92
CA LEU A 82 -5.30 6.11 5.74
C LEU A 82 -4.48 6.33 4.46
N GLU A 83 -3.55 7.27 4.48
CA GLU A 83 -2.68 7.57 3.33
C GLU A 83 -1.86 6.32 2.95
N PHE A 84 -1.30 5.64 3.94
CA PHE A 84 -0.56 4.40 3.72
C PHE A 84 -1.43 3.29 3.12
N GLN A 85 -2.65 3.10 3.61
CA GLN A 85 -3.58 2.10 3.06
C GLN A 85 -3.96 2.41 1.62
N ILE A 86 -4.23 3.68 1.28
CA ILE A 86 -4.56 4.08 -0.09
C ILE A 86 -3.38 3.78 -1.03
N VAL A 87 -2.17 4.18 -0.65
CA VAL A 87 -0.96 3.88 -1.45
C VAL A 87 -0.74 2.37 -1.59
N PHE A 88 -0.94 1.61 -0.51
CA PHE A 88 -0.88 0.16 -0.56
C PHE A 88 -1.87 -0.42 -1.57
N TYR A 89 -3.15 -0.03 -1.53
CA TYR A 89 -4.15 -0.56 -2.45
C TYR A 89 -3.89 -0.16 -3.91
N ALA A 90 -3.39 1.05 -4.16
CA ALA A 90 -2.96 1.47 -5.49
C ALA A 90 -1.81 0.61 -6.02
N LEU A 91 -0.78 0.38 -5.20
CA LEU A 91 0.35 -0.49 -5.54
C LEU A 91 -0.08 -1.94 -5.73
N ASP A 92 -0.99 -2.43 -4.89
CA ASP A 92 -1.54 -3.78 -4.98
C ASP A 92 -2.30 -3.99 -6.29
N PHE A 93 -3.13 -3.04 -6.68
CA PHE A 93 -3.82 -3.02 -7.96
C PHE A 93 -2.82 -3.07 -9.13
N LEU A 94 -1.80 -2.21 -9.12
CA LEU A 94 -0.79 -2.18 -10.19
C LEU A 94 0.03 -3.47 -10.25
N ASP A 95 0.35 -4.07 -9.10
CA ASP A 95 1.06 -5.35 -9.03
C ASP A 95 0.26 -6.50 -9.65
N GLN A 96 -1.07 -6.48 -9.51
CA GLN A 96 -1.97 -7.51 -10.04
C GLN A 96 -2.36 -7.28 -11.51
N HIS A 97 -2.58 -6.03 -11.93
CA HIS A 97 -3.11 -5.70 -13.27
C HIS A 97 -2.05 -5.18 -14.24
N CYS A 98 -0.92 -4.69 -13.73
CA CYS A 98 0.22 -4.20 -14.51
C CYS A 98 1.51 -4.95 -14.16
N GLN A 99 1.40 -6.23 -13.79
CA GLN A 99 2.52 -7.05 -13.32
C GLN A 99 3.79 -6.97 -14.18
N PRO A 100 3.73 -7.08 -15.54
CA PRO A 100 4.94 -7.01 -16.35
C PRO A 100 5.67 -5.65 -16.27
N LEU A 101 4.93 -4.56 -16.08
CA LEU A 101 5.51 -3.22 -15.86
C LEU A 101 6.23 -3.18 -14.51
N VAL A 102 5.57 -3.61 -13.44
CA VAL A 102 6.17 -3.65 -12.09
C VAL A 102 7.41 -4.57 -12.08
N GLU A 103 7.38 -5.71 -12.78
CA GLU A 103 8.54 -6.60 -12.94
C GLU A 103 9.68 -5.95 -13.73
N ALA A 104 9.37 -5.21 -14.80
CA ALA A 104 10.38 -4.47 -15.54
C ALA A 104 11.05 -3.41 -14.66
N MET A 105 10.28 -2.67 -13.87
CA MET A 105 10.79 -1.67 -12.93
C MET A 105 11.66 -2.28 -11.81
N VAL A 106 11.27 -3.44 -11.27
CA VAL A 106 12.09 -4.17 -10.30
C VAL A 106 13.40 -4.63 -10.92
N ARG A 107 13.37 -5.26 -12.11
CA ARG A 107 14.56 -5.75 -12.80
C ARG A 107 15.56 -4.64 -13.15
N ARG A 108 15.05 -3.44 -13.44
CA ARG A 108 15.85 -2.26 -13.82
C ARG A 108 16.29 -1.41 -12.64
N GLY A 109 15.88 -1.76 -11.42
CA GLY A 109 16.29 -1.07 -10.19
C GLY A 109 15.50 0.20 -9.88
N ASP A 110 14.43 0.49 -10.62
CA ASP A 110 13.56 1.64 -10.38
C ASP A 110 12.68 1.45 -9.13
N ILE A 111 12.38 0.19 -8.79
CA ILE A 111 11.72 -0.21 -7.55
C ILE A 111 12.74 -0.88 -6.62
N ARG A 112 12.88 -0.36 -5.40
CA ARG A 112 13.83 -0.87 -4.41
C ARG A 112 13.34 -2.16 -3.76
N SER A 113 14.23 -3.13 -3.65
CA SER A 113 14.05 -4.29 -2.76
C SER A 113 13.90 -3.79 -1.30
N PRO A 114 13.07 -4.42 -0.45
CA PRO A 114 12.33 -5.68 -0.64
C PRO A 114 10.83 -5.49 -0.98
N PHE A 115 10.48 -4.56 -1.88
CA PHE A 115 9.10 -4.19 -2.24
C PHE A 115 8.11 -5.35 -2.34
N ARG A 116 8.40 -6.39 -3.13
CA ARG A 116 7.48 -7.53 -3.34
C ARG A 116 7.18 -8.29 -2.05
N LYS A 117 8.17 -8.44 -1.16
CA LYS A 117 7.97 -9.09 0.14
C LYS A 117 7.10 -8.23 1.06
N GLN A 118 7.32 -6.92 1.06
CA GLN A 118 6.51 -5.97 1.83
C GLN A 118 5.05 -5.95 1.37
N LEU A 119 4.81 -5.95 0.05
CA LEU A 119 3.46 -5.98 -0.52
C LEU A 119 2.73 -7.29 -0.16
N ARG A 120 3.41 -8.44 -0.31
CA ARG A 120 2.86 -9.75 0.08
C ARG A 120 2.54 -9.83 1.57
N TYR A 121 3.41 -9.28 2.42
CA TYR A 121 3.14 -9.17 3.85
C TYR A 121 1.85 -8.38 4.12
N MET A 122 1.70 -7.20 3.51
CA MET A 122 0.52 -6.35 3.73
C MET A 122 -0.79 -6.97 3.28
N ARG A 123 -0.80 -7.70 2.15
CA ARG A 123 -1.97 -8.46 1.69
C ARG A 123 -2.47 -9.41 2.78
N GLY A 124 -1.57 -10.25 3.31
CA GLY A 124 -1.94 -11.21 4.35
C GLY A 124 -2.28 -10.55 5.69
N TYR A 125 -1.51 -9.53 6.09
CA TYR A 125 -1.73 -8.78 7.32
C TYR A 125 -3.12 -8.14 7.35
N LEU A 126 -3.50 -7.38 6.31
CA LEU A 126 -4.81 -6.73 6.28
C LEU A 126 -5.95 -7.74 6.18
N LYS A 127 -5.80 -8.77 5.33
CA LYS A 127 -6.81 -9.82 5.18
C LYS A 127 -7.08 -10.55 6.50
N PHE A 128 -6.04 -10.87 7.27
CA PHE A 128 -6.16 -11.50 8.58
C PHE A 128 -7.05 -10.67 9.52
N TYR A 129 -6.75 -9.38 9.68
CA TYR A 129 -7.51 -8.54 10.59
C TYR A 129 -8.93 -8.22 10.08
N GLN A 130 -9.11 -8.06 8.77
CA GLN A 130 -10.44 -7.90 8.18
C GLN A 130 -11.31 -9.13 8.45
N ASN A 131 -10.78 -10.34 8.24
CA ASN A 131 -11.50 -11.56 8.55
C ASN A 131 -11.87 -11.65 10.03
N GLN A 132 -10.97 -11.29 10.95
CA GLN A 132 -11.29 -11.23 12.39
C GLN A 132 -12.42 -10.25 12.72
N PHE A 133 -12.48 -9.11 12.03
CA PHE A 133 -13.58 -8.16 12.19
C PHE A 133 -14.92 -8.76 11.73
N HIS A 134 -14.93 -9.45 10.58
CA HIS A 134 -16.12 -10.12 10.05
C HIS A 134 -16.61 -11.25 10.96
N GLU A 135 -15.70 -12.11 11.46
CA GLU A 135 -16.03 -13.20 12.39
C GLU A 135 -16.67 -12.66 13.68
N ARG A 136 -16.15 -11.56 14.22
CA ARG A 136 -16.74 -10.87 15.39
C ARG A 136 -18.13 -10.29 15.10
N ALA A 137 -18.41 -9.92 13.86
CA ALA A 137 -19.71 -9.42 13.42
C ALA A 137 -20.72 -10.54 13.15
N GLY A 138 -20.36 -11.81 13.39
CA GLY A 138 -21.25 -12.97 13.24
C GLY A 138 -21.19 -13.65 11.87
N SER A 139 -20.20 -13.34 11.02
CA SER A 139 -19.99 -14.08 9.77
C SER A 139 -19.42 -15.49 10.01
N ALA A 140 -19.51 -16.36 9.00
CA ALA A 140 -18.86 -17.66 9.04
C ALA A 140 -17.35 -17.55 9.32
N ARG A 141 -16.82 -18.54 10.05
CA ARG A 141 -15.39 -18.64 10.36
C ARG A 141 -14.61 -18.85 9.07
N VAL A 142 -13.57 -18.05 8.84
CA VAL A 142 -12.73 -18.11 7.64
C VAL A 142 -11.39 -18.73 8.02
N GLU A 143 -10.91 -19.70 7.25
CA GLU A 143 -9.56 -20.22 7.41
C GLU A 143 -8.54 -19.09 7.17
N GLN A 144 -7.68 -18.86 8.15
CA GLN A 144 -6.75 -17.73 8.14
C GLN A 144 -5.46 -18.12 7.45
N ASP A 145 -5.09 -17.37 6.40
CA ASP A 145 -3.76 -17.48 5.79
C ASP A 145 -2.72 -16.79 6.69
N MET A 146 -1.87 -17.60 7.32
CA MET A 146 -0.83 -17.14 8.25
C MET A 146 0.53 -16.95 7.57
N THR A 147 0.63 -17.02 6.24
CA THR A 147 1.90 -16.89 5.50
C THR A 147 2.60 -15.56 5.79
N PHE A 148 1.84 -14.48 6.05
CA PHE A 148 2.40 -13.19 6.44
C PHE A 148 3.17 -13.24 7.77
N LEU A 149 2.79 -14.13 8.69
CA LEU A 149 3.48 -14.30 9.96
C LEU A 149 4.85 -14.96 9.76
N GLU A 150 4.96 -15.93 8.86
CA GLU A 150 6.27 -16.49 8.48
C GLU A 150 7.15 -15.43 7.80
N LEU A 151 6.57 -14.60 6.92
CA LEU A 151 7.29 -13.47 6.32
C LEU A 151 7.78 -12.45 7.35
N SER A 152 7.08 -12.28 8.47
CA SER A 152 7.49 -11.35 9.53
C SER A 152 8.83 -11.72 10.19
N LYS A 153 9.25 -12.98 10.06
CA LYS A 153 10.53 -13.46 10.59
C LYS A 153 11.70 -13.09 9.68
N ASP A 154 11.45 -12.76 8.42
CA ASP A 154 12.47 -12.37 7.44
C ASP A 154 13.12 -11.04 7.84
N GLY A 155 14.44 -11.09 8.05
CA GLY A 155 15.24 -9.92 8.46
C GLY A 155 15.18 -8.76 7.45
N ALA A 156 14.94 -9.04 6.17
CA ALA A 156 14.90 -8.00 5.15
C ALA A 156 13.72 -7.01 5.30
N ILE A 157 12.61 -7.45 5.90
CA ILE A 157 11.41 -6.61 6.07
C ILE A 157 11.05 -6.35 7.53
N ARG A 158 11.79 -6.90 8.48
CA ARG A 158 11.46 -6.85 9.91
C ARG A 158 11.31 -5.43 10.44
N ASP A 159 12.32 -4.59 10.22
CA ASP A 159 12.32 -3.20 10.70
C ASP A 159 11.20 -2.40 10.05
N TRP A 160 10.96 -2.64 8.76
CA TRP A 160 9.85 -2.01 8.05
C TRP A 160 8.50 -2.41 8.66
N ILE A 161 8.28 -3.67 9.02
CA ILE A 161 7.06 -4.14 9.69
C ILE A 161 6.85 -3.42 11.02
N GLU A 162 7.91 -3.31 11.83
CA GLU A 162 7.84 -2.68 13.15
C GLU A 162 7.53 -1.19 13.06
N ILE A 163 8.23 -0.46 12.18
CA ILE A 163 8.17 1.00 12.10
C ILE A 163 6.93 1.47 11.33
N ILE A 164 6.42 0.67 10.40
CA ILE A 164 5.37 1.09 9.46
C ILE A 164 4.02 0.42 9.76
N PRO A 165 3.73 -0.85 9.40
CA PRO A 165 2.45 -1.50 9.70
C PRO A 165 2.08 -1.59 11.18
N LEU A 166 3.01 -1.90 12.09
CA LEU A 166 2.65 -2.08 13.50
C LEU A 166 2.40 -0.73 14.18
N ASP A 167 3.27 0.25 13.94
CA ASP A 167 3.13 1.62 14.43
C ASP A 167 1.87 2.32 13.87
N SER A 168 1.70 2.32 12.54
CA SER A 168 0.60 3.06 11.89
C SER A 168 -0.78 2.50 12.23
N PHE A 169 -0.85 1.23 12.60
CA PHE A 169 -2.11 0.56 12.95
C PHE A 169 -2.25 0.34 14.46
N GLU A 170 -1.25 0.72 15.26
CA GLU A 170 -1.20 0.50 16.72
C GLU A 170 -1.41 -0.98 17.10
N HIS A 171 -0.92 -1.89 16.26
CA HIS A 171 -1.02 -3.32 16.48
C HIS A 171 0.23 -3.85 17.20
N ASN A 172 0.05 -4.86 18.05
CA ASN A 172 1.16 -5.59 18.64
C ASN A 172 1.38 -6.93 17.93
N ARG A 173 2.60 -7.48 18.07
CA ARG A 173 2.96 -8.80 17.51
C ARG A 173 2.16 -9.96 18.10
N SER A 174 1.49 -9.75 19.23
CA SER A 174 0.85 -10.83 19.96
C SER A 174 -0.40 -11.38 19.27
N LEU A 175 -0.93 -10.71 18.24
CA LEU A 175 -2.18 -11.05 17.51
C LEU A 175 -3.42 -11.21 18.44
N ARG A 176 -3.26 -10.99 19.75
CA ARG A 176 -4.21 -11.34 20.82
C ARG A 176 -5.10 -10.17 21.23
N ARG A 177 -4.71 -8.94 20.91
CA ARG A 177 -5.50 -7.74 21.18
C ARG A 177 -5.71 -6.99 19.89
N SER A 178 -6.81 -7.31 19.23
CA SER A 178 -7.39 -6.47 18.20
C SER A 178 -8.12 -5.32 18.91
N PRO A 179 -7.63 -4.05 18.83
CA PRO A 179 -8.41 -2.87 19.19
C PRO A 179 -9.84 -2.93 18.65
N LYS A 180 -10.72 -2.04 19.16
CA LYS A 180 -12.07 -1.85 18.58
C LYS A 180 -11.92 -1.31 17.15
N PHE A 181 -11.74 -2.19 16.17
CA PHE A 181 -11.49 -1.78 14.79
C PHE A 181 -12.78 -1.34 14.09
N SER A 182 -12.63 -0.39 13.18
CA SER A 182 -13.53 -0.16 12.05
C SER A 182 -13.04 -0.95 10.82
N LEU A 183 -13.80 -0.93 9.73
CA LEU A 183 -13.37 -1.48 8.42
C LEU A 183 -11.99 -0.96 7.98
N TRP A 184 -11.63 0.25 8.41
CA TRP A 184 -10.37 0.92 8.12
C TRP A 184 -9.28 0.65 9.16
N MET A 185 -9.44 -0.41 9.97
CA MET A 185 -8.45 -0.84 10.96
C MET A 185 -8.08 0.25 11.99
N GLY A 186 -8.99 1.21 12.21
CA GLY A 186 -8.80 2.28 13.19
C GLY A 186 -9.55 2.04 14.49
N GLN A 187 -9.06 2.62 15.59
CA GLN A 187 -9.75 2.56 16.87
C GLN A 187 -11.08 3.33 16.83
N LYS A 188 -12.16 2.70 17.31
CA LYS A 188 -13.39 3.42 17.69
C LYS A 188 -13.12 4.22 18.96
N SER A 189 -13.16 5.55 18.86
CA SER A 189 -13.27 6.48 19.99
C SER A 189 -14.54 6.25 20.78
#